data_AF-A0A7R9AQI5-F1
#
_entry.id   AF-A0A7R9AQI5-F1
#
_cell.length_a   1.000
_cell.length_b   1.000
_cell.length_c   1.000
_cell.angle_alpha   90.00
_cell.angle_beta   90.00
_cell.angle_gamma   90.00
#
_symmetry.space_group_name_H-M   'P 1'
#
loop_
_entity.id
_entity.type
_entity.pdbx_description
1 polymer ?
#
loop_
_entity_poly.entity_id
_entity_poly.type
_entity_poly.pdbx_seq_one_letter_code
_entity_poly.pdbx_strand_id
1 'polypeptide(L)'
;MIIRRQCAVLSLAALFLLVLTANVYFVYVIVDDKSPYVSTPPNILNIRTEKNGMSTEKRKFDKAEKKKQQRSAVFYRNATLLATLRIEKNLIELPERYHKVTSEHRFILLQLLQDLNSSDELSTTLWDTASKWVSSREVLPAQAPQLGSVLRTLCSTRIIRAENAQRGTQLKLMLTLSGNQRAIFKPQWYSRAELIDGPVYAGKDRHNAEVAAFHLAVLLGLRRSPLTVGRKVNLRREVMPVATDNLLDTFYQEGNNTCFYGVCYYCSPQDPVCAKRDVMEGALIMWLPRGYILKKYRNPWQRTYKTDVLARWEVDQQYCDKVKLSRLYASDQGSRLLDIVDSAIFDFLIDNGDRHHYEVFENFNNSVVLLLDNGKSFGNPNHDHVDILAPLYQCCM
;
A
#
# COMPACT_ATOMS: atom_id res chain seq x y z
N MET A 1 -8.16 51.41 47.19
CA MET A 1 -7.07 50.65 46.53
C MET A 1 -7.01 49.16 46.91
N ILE A 2 -7.63 48.73 48.02
CA ILE A 2 -7.57 47.34 48.53
C ILE A 2 -8.49 46.37 47.78
N ILE A 3 -9.69 46.82 47.36
CA ILE A 3 -10.70 45.98 46.68
C ILE A 3 -10.25 45.55 45.27
N ARG A 4 -9.55 46.42 44.52
CA ARG A 4 -9.01 46.08 43.19
C ARG A 4 -7.90 45.02 43.23
N ARG A 5 -7.12 44.94 44.32
CA ARG A 5 -6.09 43.90 44.49
C ARG A 5 -6.70 42.53 44.78
N GLN A 6 -7.79 42.47 45.54
CA GLN A 6 -8.48 41.21 45.84
C GLN A 6 -9.12 40.58 44.59
N CYS A 7 -9.77 41.37 43.73
CA CYS A 7 -10.33 40.87 42.46
C CYS A 7 -9.24 40.38 41.48
N ALA A 8 -8.09 41.06 41.43
CA ALA A 8 -6.98 40.63 40.58
C ALA A 8 -6.37 39.30 41.07
N VAL A 9 -6.21 39.13 42.38
CA VAL A 9 -5.71 37.88 42.98
C VAL A 9 -6.69 36.73 42.77
N LEU A 10 -8.01 36.97 42.89
CA LEU A 10 -9.04 35.96 42.60
C LEU A 10 -9.06 35.55 41.11
N SER A 11 -8.86 36.51 40.21
CA SER A 11 -8.82 36.23 38.76
C SER A 11 -7.57 35.46 38.36
N LEU A 12 -6.40 35.79 38.95
CA LEU A 12 -5.16 35.05 38.76
C LEU A 12 -5.23 33.64 39.37
N ALA A 13 -5.86 33.48 40.53
CA ALA A 13 -6.07 32.18 41.14
C ALA A 13 -7.00 31.30 40.30
N ALA A 14 -8.08 31.87 39.74
CA ALA A 14 -8.99 31.17 38.83
C ALA A 14 -8.29 30.76 37.53
N LEU A 15 -7.48 31.64 36.94
CA LEU A 15 -6.69 31.35 35.74
C LEU A 15 -5.66 30.25 36.00
N PHE A 16 -4.98 30.31 37.16
CA PHE A 16 -4.01 29.28 37.57
C PHE A 16 -4.70 27.92 37.76
N LEU A 17 -5.86 27.87 38.41
CA LEU A 17 -6.68 26.66 38.54
C LEU A 17 -7.12 26.09 37.19
N LEU A 18 -7.50 26.95 36.23
CA LEU A 18 -7.92 26.54 34.90
C LEU A 18 -6.75 25.97 34.09
N VAL A 19 -5.57 26.59 34.18
CA VAL A 19 -4.34 26.07 33.55
C VAL A 19 -3.89 24.78 34.22
N LEU A 20 -3.99 24.66 35.54
CA LEU A 20 -3.62 23.45 36.26
C LEU A 20 -4.55 22.28 35.90
N THR A 21 -5.86 22.52 35.86
CA THR A 21 -6.86 21.51 35.48
C THR A 21 -6.72 21.09 34.01
N ALA A 22 -6.46 22.02 33.10
CA ALA A 22 -6.17 21.70 31.70
C ALA A 22 -4.89 20.86 31.55
N ASN A 23 -3.81 21.22 32.25
CA ASN A 23 -2.57 20.43 32.21
C ASN A 23 -2.74 19.04 32.84
N VAL A 24 -3.48 18.91 33.95
CA VAL A 24 -3.82 17.61 34.54
C VAL A 24 -4.68 16.79 33.58
N TYR A 25 -5.62 17.41 32.88
CA TYR A 25 -6.43 16.75 31.85
C TYR A 25 -5.57 16.27 30.66
N PHE A 26 -4.64 17.09 30.16
CA PHE A 26 -3.74 16.68 29.08
C PHE A 26 -2.77 15.59 29.53
N VAL A 27 -2.24 15.64 30.75
CA VAL A 27 -1.43 14.55 31.31
C VAL A 27 -2.26 13.29 31.49
N TYR A 28 -3.51 13.40 31.95
CA TYR A 28 -4.44 12.26 32.02
C TYR A 28 -4.68 11.65 30.65
N VAL A 29 -4.99 12.45 29.63
CA VAL A 29 -5.20 11.97 28.24
C VAL A 29 -3.93 11.34 27.65
N ILE A 30 -2.75 11.89 27.92
CA ILE A 30 -1.46 11.33 27.45
C ILE A 30 -1.11 10.03 28.20
N VAL A 31 -1.47 9.91 29.47
CA VAL A 31 -1.25 8.69 30.26
C VAL A 31 -2.29 7.60 29.94
N ASP A 32 -3.50 7.98 29.55
CA ASP A 32 -4.59 7.09 29.13
C ASP A 32 -4.40 6.55 27.70
N ASP A 33 -3.59 7.21 26.87
CA ASP A 33 -3.18 6.72 25.53
C ASP A 33 -2.01 5.71 25.57
N LYS A 34 -1.82 5.04 26.72
CA LYS A 34 -0.95 3.87 26.78
C LYS A 34 -1.66 2.69 26.14
N SER A 35 -1.12 2.29 24.99
CA SER A 35 -1.19 0.96 24.36
C SER A 35 -1.75 -0.14 25.29
N PRO A 36 -2.77 -0.91 24.86
CA PRO A 36 -3.46 -1.85 25.72
C PRO A 36 -2.53 -2.99 26.15
N TYR A 37 -1.95 -2.85 27.33
CA TYR A 37 -1.49 -3.99 28.12
C TYR A 37 -2.73 -4.74 28.59
N VAL A 38 -2.91 -5.94 28.03
CA VAL A 38 -3.98 -6.86 28.40
C VAL A 38 -3.79 -7.28 29.85
N SER A 39 -4.59 -6.72 30.76
CA SER A 39 -4.81 -7.25 32.09
C SER A 39 -6.24 -7.78 32.19
N THR A 40 -6.34 -9.00 32.70
CA THR A 40 -7.57 -9.77 32.96
C THR A 40 -8.47 -9.06 33.99
N PRO A 41 -9.79 -8.96 33.78
CA PRO A 41 -10.68 -8.34 34.77
C PRO A 41 -11.23 -9.38 35.77
N PRO A 42 -11.27 -9.07 37.08
CA PRO A 42 -12.18 -9.70 38.01
C PRO A 42 -13.49 -8.90 38.15
N ASN A 43 -14.60 -9.64 38.08
CA ASN A 43 -15.92 -9.45 38.70
C ASN A 43 -16.56 -8.05 38.85
N ILE A 44 -17.64 -7.88 38.08
CA ILE A 44 -19.02 -7.51 38.47
C ILE A 44 -19.19 -6.56 39.66
N LEU A 45 -19.72 -5.36 39.39
CA LEU A 45 -20.78 -4.77 40.22
C LEU A 45 -21.68 -3.82 39.42
N ASN A 46 -22.97 -4.17 39.38
CA ASN A 46 -24.08 -3.41 38.81
C ASN A 46 -24.45 -2.22 39.70
N ILE A 47 -24.65 -1.04 39.12
CA ILE A 47 -25.63 -0.05 39.62
C ILE A 47 -26.40 0.55 38.45
N ARG A 48 -27.73 0.34 38.49
CA ARG A 48 -28.76 0.96 37.65
C ARG A 48 -28.90 2.45 37.99
N THR A 49 -29.11 3.28 36.98
CA THR A 49 -30.09 4.38 37.06
C THR A 49 -30.80 4.51 35.71
N GLU A 50 -32.13 4.44 35.76
CA GLU A 50 -33.05 4.60 34.62
C GLU A 50 -33.34 6.08 34.38
N LYS A 51 -33.54 6.47 33.11
CA LYS A 51 -34.61 7.39 32.69
C LYS A 51 -34.94 7.20 31.19
N ASN A 52 -36.22 6.92 30.97
CA ASN A 52 -37.13 7.04 29.81
C ASN A 52 -36.59 7.76 28.56
N GLY A 53 -36.93 7.44 27.31
CA GLY A 53 -38.00 6.68 26.68
C GLY A 53 -37.93 7.04 25.18
N MET A 54 -38.47 6.20 24.29
CA MET A 54 -38.33 6.26 22.80
C MET A 54 -37.06 5.56 22.27
N SER A 55 -37.19 4.32 21.76
CA SER A 55 -36.27 3.60 20.84
C SER A 55 -36.24 2.06 20.99
N THR A 56 -37.35 1.39 21.33
CA THR A 56 -37.33 -0.06 21.63
C THR A 56 -36.94 -0.96 20.45
N GLU A 57 -37.19 -0.56 19.21
CA GLU A 57 -36.75 -1.32 18.02
C GLU A 57 -35.34 -0.95 17.57
N LYS A 58 -35.02 0.35 17.53
CA LYS A 58 -33.67 0.83 17.16
C LYS A 58 -32.61 0.35 18.16
N ARG A 59 -32.90 0.36 19.48
CA ARG A 59 -32.02 -0.20 20.51
C ARG A 59 -31.90 -1.72 20.44
N LYS A 60 -32.92 -2.45 19.97
CA LYS A 60 -32.84 -3.90 19.79
C LYS A 60 -31.97 -4.25 18.59
N PHE A 61 -32.10 -3.50 17.49
CA PHE A 61 -31.27 -3.62 16.30
C PHE A 61 -29.79 -3.29 16.63
N ASP A 62 -29.54 -2.15 17.27
CA ASP A 62 -28.19 -1.73 17.69
C ASP A 62 -27.57 -2.70 18.72
N LYS A 63 -28.36 -3.30 19.63
CA LYS A 63 -27.88 -4.34 20.56
C LYS A 63 -27.57 -5.65 19.85
N ALA A 64 -28.37 -6.05 18.87
CA ALA A 64 -28.15 -7.28 18.10
C ALA A 64 -26.90 -7.14 17.23
N GLU A 65 -26.70 -5.97 16.62
CA GLU A 65 -25.52 -5.65 15.82
C GLU A 65 -24.25 -5.54 16.67
N LYS A 66 -24.31 -4.86 17.83
CA LYS A 66 -23.21 -4.86 18.80
C LYS A 66 -22.89 -6.26 19.34
N LYS A 67 -23.90 -7.11 19.61
CA LYS A 67 -23.67 -8.51 20.01
C LYS A 67 -23.07 -9.35 18.88
N LYS A 68 -23.44 -9.09 17.62
CA LYS A 68 -22.89 -9.76 16.44
C LYS A 68 -21.42 -9.36 16.22
N GLN A 69 -21.11 -8.06 16.33
CA GLN A 69 -19.75 -7.54 16.31
C GLN A 69 -18.90 -8.05 17.49
N GLN A 70 -19.48 -8.13 18.69
CA GLN A 70 -18.76 -8.66 19.86
C GLN A 70 -18.51 -10.17 19.72
N ARG A 71 -19.47 -10.94 19.20
CA ARG A 71 -19.28 -12.37 18.91
C ARG A 71 -18.28 -12.61 17.80
N SER A 72 -18.30 -11.84 16.72
CA SER A 72 -17.30 -11.95 15.65
C SER A 72 -15.91 -11.58 16.18
N ALA A 73 -15.78 -10.48 16.92
CA ALA A 73 -14.50 -10.08 17.52
C ALA A 73 -13.93 -11.13 18.49
N VAL A 74 -14.78 -11.76 19.31
CA VAL A 74 -14.36 -12.87 20.19
C VAL A 74 -13.96 -14.10 19.36
N PHE A 75 -14.70 -14.42 18.30
CA PHE A 75 -14.36 -15.53 17.40
C PHE A 75 -13.01 -15.31 16.69
N TYR A 76 -12.77 -14.12 16.12
CA TYR A 76 -11.50 -13.77 15.49
C TYR A 76 -10.33 -13.82 16.47
N ARG A 77 -10.50 -13.26 17.69
CA ARG A 77 -9.47 -13.35 18.74
C ARG A 77 -9.11 -14.80 19.08
N ASN A 78 -10.12 -15.67 19.17
CA ASN A 78 -9.89 -17.09 19.43
C ASN A 78 -9.20 -17.77 18.24
N ALA A 79 -9.57 -17.43 17.00
CA ALA A 79 -8.95 -17.98 15.79
C ALA A 79 -7.48 -17.56 15.66
N THR A 80 -7.15 -16.27 15.84
CA THR A 80 -5.78 -15.78 15.84
C THR A 80 -4.95 -16.43 16.93
N LEU A 81 -5.46 -16.47 18.17
CA LEU A 81 -4.76 -17.12 19.28
C LEU A 81 -4.51 -18.60 19.00
N LEU A 82 -5.51 -19.33 18.50
CA LEU A 82 -5.37 -20.75 18.14
C LEU A 82 -4.35 -20.96 17.02
N ALA A 83 -4.36 -20.08 16.00
CA ALA A 83 -3.39 -20.12 14.92
C ALA A 83 -1.98 -19.86 15.44
N THR A 84 -1.78 -18.82 16.27
CA THR A 84 -0.49 -18.52 16.90
C THR A 84 0.02 -19.71 17.72
N LEU A 85 -0.80 -20.28 18.60
CA LEU A 85 -0.41 -21.44 19.41
C LEU A 85 -0.04 -22.65 18.55
N ARG A 86 -0.77 -22.88 17.44
CA ARG A 86 -0.43 -23.95 16.50
C ARG A 86 0.87 -23.67 15.78
N ILE A 87 1.10 -22.44 15.34
CA ILE A 87 2.37 -22.04 14.69
C ILE A 87 3.51 -22.24 15.68
N GLU A 88 3.42 -21.69 16.88
CA GLU A 88 4.44 -21.83 17.94
C GLU A 88 4.74 -23.30 18.26
N LYS A 89 3.70 -24.15 18.33
CA LYS A 89 3.88 -25.58 18.55
C LYS A 89 4.67 -26.24 17.42
N ASN A 90 4.38 -25.91 16.16
CA ASN A 90 5.08 -26.49 15.01
C ASN A 90 6.45 -25.84 14.78
N LEU A 91 6.70 -24.61 15.24
CA LEU A 91 8.02 -23.97 15.15
C LEU A 91 9.09 -24.78 15.86
N ILE A 92 8.75 -25.49 16.94
CA ILE A 92 9.67 -26.36 17.71
C ILE A 92 10.21 -27.52 16.85
N GLU A 93 9.49 -27.91 15.80
CA GLU A 93 9.93 -28.95 14.86
C GLU A 93 10.99 -28.46 13.88
N LEU A 94 11.21 -27.14 13.77
CA LEU A 94 12.21 -26.56 12.89
C LEU A 94 13.61 -26.57 13.52
N PRO A 95 14.67 -26.46 12.71
CA PRO A 95 16.02 -26.26 13.23
C PRO A 95 16.13 -25.02 14.13
N GLU A 96 16.97 -25.06 15.17
CA GLU A 96 17.12 -23.98 16.17
C GLU A 96 17.34 -22.58 15.59
N ARG A 97 17.92 -22.47 14.37
CA ARG A 97 18.08 -21.20 13.67
C ARG A 97 16.77 -20.45 13.45
N TYR A 98 15.64 -21.16 13.38
CA TYR A 98 14.29 -20.60 13.22
C TYR A 98 13.59 -20.30 14.55
N HIS A 99 14.14 -20.76 15.67
CA HIS A 99 13.60 -20.47 17.01
C HIS A 99 14.04 -19.08 17.52
N LYS A 100 15.14 -18.55 16.96
CA LYS A 100 15.67 -17.25 17.35
C LYS A 100 14.88 -16.15 16.65
N VAL A 101 14.00 -15.48 17.40
CA VAL A 101 13.51 -14.16 17.01
C VAL A 101 14.72 -13.23 16.99
N THR A 102 15.19 -12.85 15.81
CA THR A 102 16.35 -11.97 15.70
C THR A 102 16.01 -10.61 16.31
N SER A 103 16.79 -10.17 17.30
CA SER A 103 16.73 -8.80 17.85
C SER A 103 17.13 -7.73 16.82
N GLU A 104 17.60 -8.18 15.65
CA GLU A 104 17.99 -7.39 14.48
C GLU A 104 16.82 -6.63 13.83
N HIS A 105 15.56 -7.02 14.06
CA HIS A 105 14.40 -6.31 13.48
C HIS A 105 14.40 -4.82 13.85
N ARG A 106 14.72 -4.49 15.10
CA ARG A 106 14.82 -3.09 15.54
C ARG A 106 15.94 -2.36 14.78
N PHE A 107 17.07 -3.02 14.55
CA PHE A 107 18.19 -2.44 13.81
C PHE A 107 17.82 -2.21 12.35
N ILE A 108 17.18 -3.18 11.70
CA ILE A 108 16.68 -3.07 10.32
C ILE A 108 15.70 -1.90 10.18
N LEU A 109 14.75 -1.76 11.11
CA LEU A 109 13.80 -0.65 11.12
C LEU A 109 14.49 0.70 11.32
N LEU A 110 15.45 0.79 12.24
CA LEU A 110 16.22 2.01 12.47
C LEU A 110 17.06 2.39 11.23
N GLN A 111 17.69 1.41 10.58
CA GLN A 111 18.43 1.62 9.34
C GLN A 111 17.52 2.11 8.23
N LEU A 112 16.35 1.49 8.05
CA LEU A 112 15.39 1.92 7.03
C LEU A 112 14.88 3.36 7.28
N LEU A 113 14.62 3.72 8.54
CA LEU A 113 14.26 5.09 8.91
C LEU A 113 15.39 6.08 8.60
N GLN A 114 16.64 5.67 8.81
CA GLN A 114 17.81 6.48 8.46
C GLN A 114 17.94 6.64 6.94
N ASP A 115 17.79 5.55 6.17
CA ASP A 115 17.86 5.54 4.71
C ASP A 115 16.76 6.40 4.09
N LEU A 116 15.57 6.46 4.70
CA LEU A 116 14.45 7.31 4.28
C LEU A 116 14.64 8.79 4.67
N ASN A 117 15.54 9.10 5.59
CA ASN A 117 15.85 10.48 5.93
C ASN A 117 16.59 11.14 4.75
N SER A 118 16.24 12.38 4.44
CA SER A 118 16.79 13.09 3.28
C SER A 118 17.65 14.25 3.75
N SER A 119 18.96 14.01 3.76
CA SER A 119 20.01 14.98 4.11
C SER A 119 20.56 15.74 2.91
N ASP A 120 20.47 15.17 1.71
CA ASP A 120 21.20 15.70 0.57
C ASP A 120 20.38 16.73 -0.21
N GLU A 121 21.09 17.60 -0.94
CA GLU A 121 20.50 18.51 -1.90
C GLU A 121 19.87 17.75 -3.09
N LEU A 122 18.85 18.35 -3.69
CA LEU A 122 18.21 17.80 -4.90
C LEU A 122 19.23 17.74 -6.05
N SER A 123 19.52 16.52 -6.51
CA SER A 123 20.49 16.32 -7.59
C SER A 123 20.04 15.25 -8.58
N THR A 124 20.10 15.56 -9.87
CA THR A 124 19.84 14.58 -10.94
C THR A 124 20.92 13.51 -11.04
N THR A 125 22.08 13.68 -10.39
CA THR A 125 23.11 12.63 -10.32
C THR A 125 22.65 11.42 -9.51
N LEU A 126 21.62 11.57 -8.66
CA LEU A 126 21.05 10.50 -7.85
C LEU A 126 20.33 9.42 -8.70
N TRP A 127 20.02 9.70 -9.97
CA TRP A 127 19.50 8.69 -10.90
C TRP A 127 20.51 7.57 -11.16
N ASP A 128 21.79 7.89 -11.22
CA ASP A 128 22.86 6.90 -11.41
C ASP A 128 23.03 6.04 -10.14
N THR A 129 22.89 6.65 -8.95
CA THR A 129 22.89 5.93 -7.67
C THR A 129 21.77 4.90 -7.63
N ALA A 130 20.54 5.33 -7.91
CA ALA A 130 19.38 4.44 -7.92
C ALA A 130 19.45 3.37 -9.01
N SER A 131 20.06 3.69 -10.16
CA SER A 131 20.23 2.70 -11.24
C SER A 131 21.19 1.57 -10.87
N LYS A 132 22.20 1.86 -10.04
CA LYS A 132 23.18 0.86 -9.55
C LYS A 132 22.62 -0.08 -8.49
N TRP A 133 21.49 0.26 -7.87
CA TRP A 133 20.82 -0.57 -6.86
C TRP A 133 20.14 -1.81 -7.44
N VAL A 134 19.66 -1.70 -8.67
CA VAL A 134 18.94 -2.80 -9.32
C VAL A 134 19.92 -3.93 -9.60
N SER A 135 19.49 -5.16 -9.31
CA SER A 135 20.19 -6.41 -9.60
C SER A 135 19.19 -7.48 -10.07
N SER A 136 19.65 -8.71 -10.33
CA SER A 136 18.75 -9.80 -10.75
C SER A 136 17.73 -10.20 -9.68
N ARG A 137 18.00 -9.91 -8.39
CA ARG A 137 17.20 -10.39 -7.25
C ARG A 137 16.52 -9.29 -6.43
N GLU A 138 16.85 -8.02 -6.64
CA GLU A 138 16.23 -6.89 -5.95
C GLU A 138 16.33 -5.60 -6.78
N VAL A 139 15.41 -4.67 -6.54
CA VAL A 139 15.37 -3.33 -7.17
C VAL A 139 15.97 -2.27 -6.24
N LEU A 140 16.06 -2.59 -4.95
CA LEU A 140 16.62 -1.76 -3.89
C LEU A 140 17.48 -2.66 -2.98
N PRO A 141 18.71 -2.28 -2.61
CA PRO A 141 19.50 -3.04 -1.66
C PRO A 141 18.94 -2.95 -0.25
N ALA A 142 19.38 -3.87 0.63
CA ALA A 142 19.00 -3.85 2.04
C ALA A 142 19.45 -2.58 2.79
N GLN A 143 20.53 -1.94 2.34
CA GLN A 143 21.02 -0.66 2.83
C GLN A 143 21.11 0.31 1.66
N ALA A 144 20.32 1.37 1.70
CA ALA A 144 20.25 2.39 0.68
C ALA A 144 20.31 3.79 1.33
N PRO A 145 21.50 4.25 1.78
CA PRO A 145 21.64 5.49 2.54
C PRO A 145 21.07 6.74 1.85
N GLN A 146 21.03 6.76 0.51
CA GLN A 146 20.47 7.85 -0.28
C GLN A 146 19.00 7.65 -0.69
N LEU A 147 18.28 6.67 -0.14
CA LEU A 147 16.90 6.37 -0.55
C LEU A 147 15.98 7.60 -0.37
N GLY A 148 16.03 8.25 0.79
CA GLY A 148 15.27 9.46 1.06
C GLY A 148 15.59 10.58 0.06
N SER A 149 16.88 10.80 -0.23
CA SER A 149 17.35 11.79 -1.21
C SER A 149 16.86 11.48 -2.63
N VAL A 150 16.90 10.20 -3.05
CA VAL A 150 16.38 9.75 -4.35
C VAL A 150 14.87 9.95 -4.44
N LEU A 151 14.10 9.56 -3.42
CA LEU A 151 12.64 9.73 -3.39
C LEU A 151 12.24 11.22 -3.40
N ARG A 152 12.95 12.05 -2.62
CA ARG A 152 12.74 13.51 -2.63
C ARG A 152 13.04 14.12 -4.00
N THR A 153 14.11 13.65 -4.65
CA THR A 153 14.47 14.06 -6.01
C THR A 153 13.40 13.64 -7.01
N LEU A 154 12.93 12.39 -6.95
CA LEU A 154 11.84 11.88 -7.80
C LEU A 154 10.57 12.73 -7.67
N CYS A 155 10.23 13.13 -6.44
CA CYS A 155 9.07 13.98 -6.17
C CYS A 155 9.20 15.41 -6.73
N SER A 156 10.41 15.97 -6.79
CA SER A 156 10.62 17.42 -6.95
C SER A 156 11.23 17.83 -8.30
N THR A 157 11.91 16.92 -8.99
CA THR A 157 12.61 17.23 -10.24
C THR A 157 11.63 17.65 -11.33
N ARG A 158 12.01 18.69 -12.11
CA ARG A 158 11.22 19.21 -13.23
C ARG A 158 10.92 18.13 -14.27
N ILE A 159 9.70 18.15 -14.80
CA ILE A 159 9.26 17.36 -15.95
C ILE A 159 9.70 18.10 -17.23
N ILE A 160 10.38 17.39 -18.13
CA ILE A 160 10.88 17.92 -19.40
C ILE A 160 10.18 17.31 -20.62
N ARG A 161 9.43 16.22 -20.44
CA ARG A 161 8.59 15.60 -21.46
C ARG A 161 7.45 14.83 -20.82
N ALA A 162 6.26 14.87 -21.42
CA ALA A 162 5.11 14.06 -21.04
C ALA A 162 4.50 13.38 -22.28
N GLU A 163 4.19 12.10 -22.20
CA GLU A 163 3.59 11.32 -23.29
C GLU A 163 2.61 10.28 -22.74
N ASN A 164 1.66 9.83 -23.58
CA ASN A 164 0.84 8.67 -23.24
C ASN A 164 1.75 7.43 -23.11
N ALA A 165 1.60 6.66 -22.03
CA ALA A 165 2.36 5.43 -21.91
C ALA A 165 1.87 4.39 -22.95
N GLN A 166 2.78 3.87 -23.77
CA GLN A 166 2.44 3.07 -24.96
C GLN A 166 1.76 1.71 -24.68
N ARG A 167 1.73 1.23 -23.42
CA ARG A 167 1.24 -0.11 -23.06
C ARG A 167 0.48 -0.10 -21.76
N GLY A 168 -0.61 -0.87 -21.70
CA GLY A 168 -1.46 -1.02 -20.53
C GLY A 168 -2.92 -0.73 -20.86
N THR A 169 -3.80 -1.12 -19.95
CA THR A 169 -5.25 -0.94 -20.13
C THR A 169 -5.77 0.33 -19.47
N GLN A 170 -5.13 0.76 -18.38
CA GLN A 170 -5.49 1.91 -17.56
C GLN A 170 -4.70 3.17 -17.97
N LEU A 171 -5.27 4.34 -17.65
CA LEU A 171 -4.64 5.63 -17.88
C LEU A 171 -3.35 5.77 -17.07
N LYS A 172 -2.25 6.04 -17.78
CA LYS A 172 -0.97 6.42 -17.17
C LYS A 172 -0.14 7.22 -18.16
N LEU A 173 0.63 8.17 -17.64
CA LEU A 173 1.55 8.97 -18.43
C LEU A 173 2.96 8.45 -18.26
N MET A 174 3.75 8.58 -19.31
CA MET A 174 5.20 8.48 -19.21
C MET A 174 5.75 9.90 -19.11
N LEU A 175 6.46 10.18 -18.03
CA LEU A 175 7.13 11.45 -17.78
C LEU A 175 8.64 11.24 -17.88
N THR A 176 9.33 12.17 -18.53
CA THR A 176 10.79 12.28 -18.47
C THR A 176 11.14 13.48 -17.59
N LEU A 177 11.92 13.24 -16.55
CA LEU A 177 12.42 14.25 -15.63
C LEU A 177 13.77 14.79 -16.10
N SER A 178 14.16 15.98 -15.63
CA SER A 178 15.52 16.49 -15.81
C SER A 178 16.56 15.44 -15.38
N GLY A 179 17.64 15.31 -16.15
CA GLY A 179 18.56 14.18 -16.03
C GLY A 179 18.12 12.93 -16.79
N ASN A 180 17.10 13.05 -17.66
CA ASN A 180 16.60 11.99 -18.56
C ASN A 180 16.06 10.74 -17.85
N GLN A 181 15.75 10.82 -16.56
CA GLN A 181 15.09 9.74 -15.83
C GLN A 181 13.63 9.65 -16.26
N ARG A 182 13.19 8.47 -16.71
CA ARG A 182 11.79 8.19 -17.02
C ARG A 182 11.04 7.73 -15.77
N ALA A 183 9.76 8.03 -15.71
CA ALA A 183 8.86 7.55 -14.67
C ALA A 183 7.42 7.43 -15.20
N ILE A 184 6.68 6.45 -14.69
CA ILE A 184 5.24 6.35 -14.92
C ILE A 184 4.52 7.22 -13.91
N PHE A 185 3.61 8.07 -14.39
CA PHE A 185 2.69 8.82 -13.56
C PHE A 185 1.29 8.22 -13.67
N LYS A 186 0.77 7.71 -12.55
CA LYS A 186 -0.63 7.25 -12.42
C LYS A 186 -1.43 8.32 -11.66
N PRO A 187 -2.42 8.96 -12.29
CA PRO A 187 -3.16 10.07 -11.68
C PRO A 187 -4.13 9.57 -10.59
N GLN A 188 -4.50 10.46 -9.68
CA GLN A 188 -5.53 10.19 -8.68
C GLN A 188 -6.92 10.10 -9.32
N TRP A 189 -7.49 8.90 -9.36
CA TRP A 189 -8.88 8.66 -9.77
C TRP A 189 -9.89 8.83 -8.64
N TYR A 190 -9.54 8.35 -7.45
CA TYR A 190 -10.48 8.21 -6.34
C TYR A 190 -10.04 9.02 -5.11
N SER A 191 -10.99 9.30 -4.22
CA SER A 191 -10.68 9.75 -2.87
C SER A 191 -10.01 8.62 -2.07
N ARG A 192 -9.32 8.93 -0.96
CA ARG A 192 -8.71 7.90 -0.11
C ARG A 192 -9.72 6.99 0.59
N ALA A 193 -10.94 7.48 0.79
CA ALA A 193 -12.02 6.77 1.48
C ALA A 193 -12.94 6.01 0.52
N GLU A 194 -12.66 6.07 -0.80
CA GLU A 194 -13.46 5.39 -1.80
C GLU A 194 -13.39 3.87 -1.59
N LEU A 195 -14.56 3.24 -1.51
CA LEU A 195 -14.69 1.79 -1.47
C LEU A 195 -14.87 1.29 -2.90
N ILE A 196 -14.08 0.29 -3.29
CA ILE A 196 -14.25 -0.37 -4.57
C ILE A 196 -15.02 -1.66 -4.36
N ASP A 197 -16.27 -1.66 -4.81
CA ASP A 197 -17.15 -2.82 -4.80
C ASP A 197 -16.99 -3.66 -6.07
N GLY A 198 -17.48 -4.91 -5.99
CA GLY A 198 -17.44 -5.87 -7.10
C GLY A 198 -16.28 -6.87 -6.96
N PRO A 199 -15.85 -7.50 -8.07
CA PRO A 199 -14.71 -8.41 -8.06
C PRO A 199 -13.45 -7.72 -7.55
N VAL A 200 -12.55 -8.45 -6.91
CA VAL A 200 -11.29 -7.93 -6.33
C VAL A 200 -10.37 -7.19 -7.33
N TYR A 201 -10.56 -7.38 -8.64
CA TYR A 201 -9.84 -6.69 -9.72
C TYR A 201 -10.62 -5.51 -10.34
N ALA A 202 -11.72 -5.08 -9.72
CA ALA A 202 -12.58 -4.00 -10.19
C ALA A 202 -11.93 -2.61 -10.00
N GLY A 203 -12.54 -1.62 -10.64
CA GLY A 203 -12.12 -0.23 -10.56
C GLY A 203 -10.85 0.10 -11.36
N LYS A 204 -10.42 1.35 -11.22
CA LYS A 204 -9.21 1.90 -11.82
C LYS A 204 -8.02 1.78 -10.87
N ASP A 205 -6.83 1.99 -11.41
CA ASP A 205 -5.61 2.04 -10.61
C ASP A 205 -5.68 3.19 -9.58
N ARG A 206 -5.51 2.87 -8.31
CA ARG A 206 -5.34 3.81 -7.21
C ARG A 206 -3.88 4.19 -7.08
N HIS A 207 -3.57 5.46 -7.31
CA HIS A 207 -2.19 5.96 -7.23
C HIS A 207 -1.61 5.77 -5.82
N ASN A 208 -2.40 5.99 -4.78
CA ASN A 208 -1.95 5.80 -3.40
C ASN A 208 -1.67 4.33 -3.06
N ALA A 209 -2.31 3.38 -3.75
CA ALA A 209 -2.03 1.96 -3.60
C ALA A 209 -0.60 1.63 -4.09
N GLU A 210 -0.15 2.19 -5.21
CA GLU A 210 1.22 2.00 -5.71
C GLU A 210 2.27 2.51 -4.70
N VAL A 211 2.02 3.69 -4.10
CA VAL A 211 2.92 4.27 -3.09
C VAL A 211 2.97 3.39 -1.84
N ALA A 212 1.81 2.98 -1.31
CA ALA A 212 1.73 2.14 -0.13
C ALA A 212 2.36 0.75 -0.36
N ALA A 213 2.10 0.15 -1.53
CA ALA A 213 2.65 -1.13 -1.94
C ALA A 213 4.19 -1.10 -2.00
N PHE A 214 4.78 -0.04 -2.56
CA PHE A 214 6.23 0.15 -2.55
C PHE A 214 6.78 0.15 -1.12
N HIS A 215 6.22 0.96 -0.22
CA HIS A 215 6.69 1.02 1.17
C HIS A 215 6.50 -0.30 1.93
N LEU A 216 5.38 -1.01 1.70
CA LEU A 216 5.15 -2.33 2.28
C LEU A 216 6.17 -3.35 1.77
N ALA A 217 6.48 -3.35 0.46
CA ALA A 217 7.47 -4.25 -0.11
C ALA A 217 8.88 -4.02 0.47
N VAL A 218 9.22 -2.78 0.81
CA VAL A 218 10.46 -2.44 1.51
C VAL A 218 10.41 -2.92 2.96
N LEU A 219 9.31 -2.68 3.66
CA LEU A 219 9.11 -3.09 5.06
C LEU A 219 9.19 -4.62 5.24
N LEU A 220 8.63 -5.39 4.30
CA LEU A 220 8.69 -6.85 4.29
C LEU A 220 10.03 -7.40 3.80
N GLY A 221 10.99 -6.54 3.45
CA GLY A 221 12.29 -6.96 2.93
C GLY A 221 12.25 -7.60 1.55
N LEU A 222 11.12 -7.53 0.83
CA LEU A 222 10.98 -8.09 -0.51
C LEU A 222 11.81 -7.29 -1.53
N ARG A 223 11.80 -5.95 -1.44
CA ARG A 223 12.62 -5.03 -2.26
C ARG A 223 12.55 -5.27 -3.79
N ARG A 224 11.40 -5.76 -4.26
CA ARG A 224 11.11 -6.12 -5.67
C ARG A 224 10.18 -5.12 -6.39
N SER A 225 9.79 -4.05 -5.71
CA SER A 225 8.94 -2.97 -6.26
C SER A 225 9.82 -1.79 -6.68
N PRO A 226 9.58 -1.17 -7.84
CA PRO A 226 10.23 0.08 -8.23
C PRO A 226 9.97 1.21 -7.23
N LEU A 227 10.92 2.14 -7.16
CA LEU A 227 10.80 3.33 -6.31
C LEU A 227 9.57 4.14 -6.71
N THR A 228 8.71 4.42 -5.74
CA THR A 228 7.43 5.07 -5.98
C THR A 228 7.18 6.17 -4.96
N VAL A 229 6.77 7.36 -5.44
CA VAL A 229 6.43 8.51 -4.59
C VAL A 229 5.09 9.10 -4.96
N GLY A 230 4.39 9.68 -3.99
CA GLY A 230 3.29 10.59 -4.28
C GLY A 230 3.84 11.93 -4.80
N ARG A 231 3.26 12.46 -5.87
CA ARG A 231 3.62 13.78 -6.41
C ARG A 231 2.37 14.56 -6.79
N LYS A 232 2.37 15.85 -6.45
CA LYS A 232 1.41 16.82 -6.98
C LYS A 232 2.03 17.55 -8.16
N VAL A 233 1.31 17.61 -9.26
CA VAL A 233 1.77 18.18 -10.53
C VAL A 233 0.77 19.24 -10.98
N ASN A 234 1.26 20.42 -11.36
CA ASN A 234 0.46 21.42 -12.03
C ASN A 234 0.36 21.08 -13.53
N LEU A 235 -0.80 20.61 -13.99
CA LEU A 235 -0.99 20.15 -15.37
C LEU A 235 -0.69 21.23 -16.40
N ARG A 236 -1.19 22.46 -16.19
CA ARG A 236 -0.96 23.58 -17.11
C ARG A 236 0.48 24.07 -17.16
N ARG A 237 1.21 24.00 -16.05
CA ARG A 237 2.56 24.57 -15.94
C ARG A 237 3.68 23.55 -16.12
N GLU A 238 3.45 22.29 -15.75
CA GLU A 238 4.48 21.25 -15.71
C GLU A 238 4.27 20.15 -16.76
N VAL A 239 3.04 19.90 -17.22
CA VAL A 239 2.73 18.77 -18.13
C VAL A 239 2.43 19.25 -19.54
N MET A 240 1.37 20.06 -19.71
CA MET A 240 0.89 20.51 -21.03
C MET A 240 2.00 21.17 -21.89
N PRO A 241 2.89 22.03 -21.35
CA PRO A 241 3.94 22.68 -22.15
C PRO A 241 5.02 21.73 -22.69
N VAL A 242 5.09 20.52 -22.13
CA VAL A 242 6.09 19.50 -22.52
C VAL A 242 5.42 18.21 -22.99
N ALA A 243 4.10 18.25 -23.21
CA ALA A 243 3.32 17.12 -23.69
C ALA A 243 3.50 16.92 -25.19
N THR A 244 3.45 15.66 -25.64
CA THR A 244 3.26 15.34 -27.05
C THR A 244 1.87 15.75 -27.54
N ASP A 245 1.72 16.10 -28.82
CA ASP A 245 0.43 16.51 -29.42
C ASP A 245 -0.71 15.54 -29.11
N ASN A 246 -0.52 14.23 -29.33
CA ASN A 246 -1.53 13.20 -29.02
C ASN A 246 -1.92 13.12 -27.54
N LEU A 247 -1.05 13.55 -26.62
CA LEU A 247 -1.44 13.68 -25.21
C LEU A 247 -2.19 15.01 -24.99
N LEU A 248 -1.67 16.10 -25.55
CA LEU A 248 -2.23 17.44 -25.42
C LEU A 248 -3.67 17.52 -25.96
N ASP A 249 -3.96 16.83 -27.07
CA ASP A 249 -5.29 16.74 -27.69
C ASP A 249 -6.36 16.13 -26.75
N THR A 250 -5.94 15.43 -25.69
CA THR A 250 -6.86 14.84 -24.71
C THR A 250 -7.21 15.77 -23.55
N PHE A 251 -6.55 16.93 -23.45
CA PHE A 251 -6.79 17.91 -22.39
C PHE A 251 -7.95 18.84 -22.73
N TYR A 252 -8.76 19.15 -21.73
CA TYR A 252 -9.80 20.17 -21.83
C TYR A 252 -10.08 20.82 -20.47
N GLN A 253 -10.86 21.91 -20.48
CA GLN A 253 -11.36 22.54 -19.26
C GLN A 253 -12.77 22.07 -18.95
N GLU A 254 -12.99 21.65 -17.71
CA GLU A 254 -14.32 21.39 -17.17
C GLU A 254 -14.55 22.33 -15.98
N GLY A 255 -15.30 23.40 -16.24
CA GLY A 255 -15.45 24.51 -15.30
C GLY A 255 -14.08 25.15 -14.98
N ASN A 256 -13.65 25.03 -13.71
CA ASN A 256 -12.37 25.56 -13.25
C ASN A 256 -11.24 24.51 -13.23
N ASN A 257 -11.53 23.27 -13.62
CA ASN A 257 -10.60 22.16 -13.52
C ASN A 257 -10.00 21.80 -14.88
N THR A 258 -8.69 21.51 -14.89
CA THR A 258 -8.01 20.91 -16.03
C THR A 258 -8.20 19.40 -15.99
N CYS A 259 -8.79 18.84 -17.03
CA CYS A 259 -9.07 17.41 -17.17
C CYS A 259 -8.35 16.83 -18.39
N PHE A 260 -8.07 15.53 -18.34
CA PHE A 260 -7.63 14.78 -19.52
C PHE A 260 -8.06 13.32 -19.42
N TYR A 261 -8.23 12.66 -20.57
CA TYR A 261 -8.57 11.24 -20.62
C TYR A 261 -7.41 10.37 -21.12
N GLY A 262 -6.38 10.96 -21.74
CA GLY A 262 -5.22 10.25 -22.29
C GLY A 262 -5.59 9.21 -23.35
N VAL A 263 -4.63 8.35 -23.71
CA VAL A 263 -4.82 7.30 -24.71
C VAL A 263 -4.40 5.94 -24.14
N CYS A 264 -5.39 5.07 -23.94
CA CYS A 264 -5.24 3.70 -23.44
C CYS A 264 -6.50 2.87 -23.79
N TYR A 265 -6.49 1.56 -23.51
CA TYR A 265 -7.60 0.67 -23.86
C TYR A 265 -8.95 1.06 -23.24
N TYR A 266 -8.95 1.52 -21.98
CA TYR A 266 -10.17 1.97 -21.28
C TYR A 266 -10.32 3.50 -21.19
N CYS A 267 -9.48 4.24 -21.91
CA CYS A 267 -9.50 5.70 -21.87
C CYS A 267 -10.59 6.24 -22.80
N SER A 268 -11.41 7.17 -22.31
CA SER A 268 -12.48 7.79 -23.07
C SER A 268 -12.71 9.24 -22.63
N PRO A 269 -13.08 10.16 -23.55
CA PRO A 269 -13.52 11.51 -23.18
C PRO A 269 -14.69 11.54 -22.19
N GLN A 270 -15.51 10.49 -22.13
CA GLN A 270 -16.63 10.37 -21.18
C GLN A 270 -16.20 10.00 -19.76
N ASP A 271 -14.94 9.62 -19.56
CA ASP A 271 -14.42 9.15 -18.27
C ASP A 271 -13.00 9.72 -18.03
N PRO A 272 -12.88 11.06 -17.95
CA PRO A 272 -11.61 11.75 -17.76
C PRO A 272 -11.14 11.70 -16.30
N VAL A 273 -9.87 12.03 -16.08
CA VAL A 273 -9.38 12.41 -14.75
C VAL A 273 -9.21 13.92 -14.67
N CYS A 274 -9.71 14.54 -13.60
CA CYS A 274 -9.72 15.98 -13.42
C CYS A 274 -8.87 16.42 -12.23
N ALA A 275 -8.03 17.44 -12.45
CA ALA A 275 -7.27 18.09 -11.39
C ALA A 275 -8.18 18.96 -10.52
N LYS A 276 -7.74 19.28 -9.30
CA LYS A 276 -8.34 20.36 -8.52
C LYS A 276 -7.73 21.68 -9.00
N ARG A 277 -8.51 22.45 -9.76
CA ARG A 277 -8.00 23.53 -10.62
C ARG A 277 -6.98 22.95 -11.61
N ASP A 278 -5.70 23.26 -11.41
CA ASP A 278 -4.62 22.76 -12.25
C ASP A 278 -3.74 21.72 -11.55
N VAL A 279 -3.97 21.44 -10.26
CA VAL A 279 -3.10 20.56 -9.48
C VAL A 279 -3.69 19.16 -9.39
N MET A 280 -2.95 18.19 -9.91
CA MET A 280 -3.28 16.77 -9.86
C MET A 280 -2.30 16.03 -8.95
N GLU A 281 -2.81 15.27 -8.01
CA GLU A 281 -2.01 14.29 -7.29
C GLU A 281 -1.91 12.99 -8.10
N GLY A 282 -0.80 12.29 -7.97
CA GLY A 282 -0.61 10.97 -8.56
C GLY A 282 0.59 10.26 -7.96
N ALA A 283 0.82 9.04 -8.41
CA ALA A 283 1.98 8.24 -8.06
C ALA A 283 2.99 8.33 -9.20
N LEU A 284 4.23 8.65 -8.86
CA LEU A 284 5.34 8.66 -9.77
C LEU A 284 6.24 7.45 -9.49
N ILE A 285 6.28 6.52 -10.42
CA ILE A 285 6.96 5.23 -10.33
C ILE A 285 8.20 5.30 -11.22
N MET A 286 9.38 5.24 -10.62
CA MET A 286 10.65 5.35 -11.36
C MET A 286 10.80 4.20 -12.36
N TRP A 287 11.12 4.53 -13.61
CA TRP A 287 11.36 3.53 -14.63
C TRP A 287 12.68 2.80 -14.37
N LEU A 288 12.66 1.48 -14.56
CA LEU A 288 13.84 0.64 -14.36
C LEU A 288 14.94 0.97 -15.38
N PRO A 289 16.23 0.77 -15.05
CA PRO A 289 17.32 1.13 -15.95
C PRO A 289 17.27 0.36 -17.27
N ARG A 290 17.74 0.96 -18.36
CA ARG A 290 17.61 0.41 -19.73
C ARG A 290 18.19 -1.00 -19.90
N GLY A 291 19.21 -1.35 -19.12
CA GLY A 291 19.83 -2.68 -19.13
C GLY A 291 19.00 -3.78 -18.49
N TYR A 292 17.87 -3.47 -17.86
CA TYR A 292 16.99 -4.44 -17.21
C TYR A 292 15.74 -4.67 -18.07
N ILE A 293 15.84 -5.62 -19.00
CA ILE A 293 14.78 -5.91 -19.97
C ILE A 293 13.72 -6.77 -19.29
N LEU A 294 12.45 -6.32 -19.30
CA LEU A 294 11.36 -7.05 -18.69
C LEU A 294 10.81 -8.14 -19.60
N LYS A 295 10.65 -9.35 -19.06
CA LYS A 295 9.90 -10.44 -19.68
C LYS A 295 8.67 -10.78 -18.88
N LYS A 296 7.54 -10.78 -19.57
CA LYS A 296 6.22 -11.02 -19.03
C LYS A 296 5.84 -12.50 -19.15
N TYR A 297 5.32 -13.07 -18.07
CA TYR A 297 4.80 -14.43 -18.01
C TYR A 297 3.36 -14.42 -17.51
N ARG A 298 2.56 -15.35 -18.01
CA ARG A 298 1.21 -15.60 -17.48
C ARG A 298 1.33 -16.17 -16.07
N ASN A 299 0.58 -15.63 -15.12
CA ASN A 299 0.52 -16.20 -13.77
C ASN A 299 -0.28 -17.52 -13.82
N PRO A 300 0.25 -18.66 -13.31
CA PRO A 300 -0.52 -19.90 -13.24
C PRO A 300 -1.83 -19.76 -12.44
N TRP A 301 -1.89 -18.83 -11.48
CA TRP A 301 -3.09 -18.51 -10.70
C TRP A 301 -3.87 -17.30 -11.24
N GLN A 302 -3.72 -17.00 -12.54
CA GLN A 302 -4.54 -15.97 -13.18
C GLN A 302 -6.04 -16.34 -13.10
N ARG A 303 -6.88 -15.35 -12.73
CA ARG A 303 -8.36 -15.42 -12.79
C ARG A 303 -8.89 -15.46 -14.23
N THR A 304 -10.12 -15.89 -14.42
CA THR A 304 -10.75 -15.95 -15.76
C THR A 304 -11.19 -14.58 -16.29
N TYR A 305 -11.41 -13.61 -15.40
CA TYR A 305 -12.02 -12.30 -15.70
C TYR A 305 -13.41 -12.38 -16.33
N LYS A 306 -14.09 -13.51 -16.18
CA LYS A 306 -15.43 -13.75 -16.71
C LYS A 306 -16.36 -14.10 -15.56
N THR A 307 -17.52 -13.45 -15.54
CA THR A 307 -18.60 -13.79 -14.61
C THR A 307 -18.98 -15.26 -14.78
N ASP A 308 -19.18 -15.96 -13.66
CA ASP A 308 -19.62 -17.36 -13.60
C ASP A 308 -18.69 -18.40 -14.23
N VAL A 309 -17.43 -18.03 -14.53
CA VAL A 309 -16.42 -18.98 -15.02
C VAL A 309 -15.27 -19.06 -14.02
N LEU A 310 -15.16 -20.20 -13.34
CA LEU A 310 -14.06 -20.46 -12.41
C LEU A 310 -12.78 -20.85 -13.16
N ALA A 311 -11.63 -20.39 -12.68
CA ALA A 311 -10.34 -20.87 -13.18
C ALA A 311 -10.05 -22.28 -12.67
N ARG A 312 -9.16 -23.00 -13.35
CA ARG A 312 -8.80 -24.37 -12.97
C ARG A 312 -8.26 -24.45 -11.54
N TRP A 313 -7.45 -23.48 -11.13
CA TRP A 313 -6.88 -23.43 -9.78
C TRP A 313 -7.93 -23.16 -8.69
N GLU A 314 -9.10 -22.63 -9.04
CA GLU A 314 -10.20 -22.40 -8.09
C GLU A 314 -10.96 -23.70 -7.77
N VAL A 315 -10.91 -24.69 -8.67
CA VAL A 315 -11.64 -25.96 -8.52
C VAL A 315 -10.74 -27.15 -8.20
N ASP A 316 -9.49 -27.13 -8.63
CA ASP A 316 -8.54 -28.24 -8.53
C ASP A 316 -7.61 -28.06 -7.34
N GLN A 317 -7.85 -28.80 -6.25
CA GLN A 317 -7.04 -28.69 -5.03
C GLN A 317 -5.58 -29.12 -5.23
N GLN A 318 -5.29 -29.94 -6.25
CA GLN A 318 -3.94 -30.40 -6.61
C GLN A 318 -3.35 -29.59 -7.77
N TYR A 319 -3.86 -28.38 -8.03
CA TYR A 319 -3.42 -27.57 -9.15
C TYR A 319 -1.92 -27.27 -9.10
N CYS A 320 -1.35 -26.98 -7.92
CA CYS A 320 0.07 -26.66 -7.81
C CYS A 320 0.98 -27.84 -8.23
N ASP A 321 0.56 -29.09 -8.03
CA ASP A 321 1.35 -30.25 -8.48
C ASP A 321 1.51 -30.25 -9.99
N LYS A 322 0.47 -29.84 -10.73
CA LYS A 322 0.52 -29.67 -12.19
C LYS A 322 1.38 -28.49 -12.61
N VAL A 323 1.40 -27.41 -11.82
CA VAL A 323 2.29 -26.26 -12.04
C VAL A 323 3.76 -26.68 -11.87
N LYS A 324 4.07 -27.47 -10.83
CA LYS A 324 5.41 -27.99 -10.53
C LYS A 324 5.97 -28.90 -11.63
N LEU A 325 5.12 -29.54 -12.45
CA LEU A 325 5.56 -30.32 -13.62
C LEU A 325 6.20 -29.47 -14.73
N SER A 326 5.92 -28.16 -14.75
CA SER A 326 6.56 -27.26 -15.70
C SER A 326 7.98 -26.93 -15.25
N ARG A 327 8.95 -27.07 -16.16
CA ARG A 327 10.36 -26.75 -15.91
C ARG A 327 10.57 -25.33 -15.36
N LEU A 328 9.69 -24.38 -15.67
CA LEU A 328 9.79 -23.02 -15.17
C LEU A 328 9.57 -22.89 -13.65
N TYR A 329 8.83 -23.82 -13.05
CA TYR A 329 8.41 -23.80 -11.64
C TYR A 329 8.96 -24.97 -10.82
N ALA A 330 9.70 -25.89 -11.46
CA ALA A 330 10.34 -27.00 -10.79
C ALA A 330 11.40 -26.51 -9.80
N SER A 331 11.45 -27.11 -8.61
CA SER A 331 12.27 -26.67 -7.48
C SER A 331 13.77 -26.77 -7.73
N ASP A 332 14.20 -27.66 -8.63
CA ASP A 332 15.58 -27.86 -9.04
C ASP A 332 16.05 -26.84 -10.10
N GLN A 333 15.14 -26.07 -10.69
CA GLN A 333 15.45 -25.10 -11.75
C GLN A 333 15.62 -23.67 -11.23
N GLY A 334 15.08 -23.33 -10.05
CA GLY A 334 15.25 -22.01 -9.44
C GLY A 334 14.15 -21.65 -8.43
N SER A 335 14.13 -20.39 -7.99
CA SER A 335 13.22 -19.90 -6.95
C SER A 335 11.88 -19.38 -7.47
N ARG A 336 11.55 -19.58 -8.75
CA ARG A 336 10.40 -18.90 -9.39
C ARG A 336 9.09 -19.15 -8.67
N LEU A 337 8.84 -20.39 -8.25
CA LEU A 337 7.59 -20.73 -7.55
C LEU A 337 7.54 -20.09 -6.16
N LEU A 338 8.66 -20.04 -5.43
CA LEU A 338 8.76 -19.30 -4.16
C LEU A 338 8.55 -17.80 -4.36
N ASP A 339 9.10 -17.22 -5.42
CA ASP A 339 8.89 -15.80 -5.75
C ASP A 339 7.41 -15.50 -6.03
N ILE A 340 6.65 -16.45 -6.59
CA ILE A 340 5.19 -16.35 -6.79
C ILE A 340 4.45 -16.46 -5.44
N VAL A 341 4.87 -17.35 -4.54
CA VAL A 341 4.30 -17.46 -3.19
C VAL A 341 4.52 -16.18 -2.39
N ASP A 342 5.74 -15.62 -2.41
CA ASP A 342 6.06 -14.31 -1.81
C ASP A 342 5.15 -13.21 -2.37
N SER A 343 4.97 -13.20 -3.69
CA SER A 343 4.11 -12.24 -4.36
C SER A 343 2.65 -12.41 -3.94
N ALA A 344 2.16 -13.63 -3.76
CA ALA A 344 0.79 -13.91 -3.32
C ALA A 344 0.54 -13.46 -1.88
N ILE A 345 1.52 -13.66 -0.99
CA ILE A 345 1.46 -13.14 0.39
C ILE A 345 1.40 -11.60 0.36
N PHE A 346 2.28 -10.98 -0.43
CA PHE A 346 2.29 -9.53 -0.60
C PHE A 346 0.95 -9.01 -1.17
N ASP A 347 0.45 -9.64 -2.23
CA ASP A 347 -0.83 -9.29 -2.87
C ASP A 347 -1.99 -9.45 -1.91
N PHE A 348 -2.00 -10.48 -1.08
CA PHE A 348 -3.04 -10.68 -0.06
C PHE A 348 -3.05 -9.54 0.97
N LEU A 349 -1.87 -9.13 1.46
CA LEU A 349 -1.75 -8.04 2.43
C LEU A 349 -2.25 -6.69 1.90
N ILE A 350 -2.20 -6.49 0.59
CA ILE A 350 -2.70 -5.29 -0.07
C ILE A 350 -4.05 -5.51 -0.77
N ASP A 351 -4.62 -6.71 -0.70
CA ASP A 351 -5.84 -7.13 -1.41
C ASP A 351 -5.78 -6.90 -2.94
N ASN A 352 -4.66 -7.24 -3.57
CA ASN A 352 -4.47 -7.18 -5.02
C ASN A 352 -4.85 -8.49 -5.72
N GLY A 353 -6.08 -8.56 -6.20
CA GLY A 353 -6.55 -9.73 -6.95
C GLY A 353 -6.29 -9.69 -8.46
N ASP A 354 -5.52 -8.72 -8.97
CA ASP A 354 -5.29 -8.51 -10.40
C ASP A 354 -3.91 -8.95 -10.91
N ARG A 355 -3.17 -9.78 -10.17
CA ARG A 355 -1.85 -10.29 -10.62
C ARG A 355 -1.98 -11.40 -11.65
N HIS A 356 -2.51 -11.08 -12.83
CA HIS A 356 -2.70 -12.04 -13.91
C HIS A 356 -1.45 -12.34 -14.75
N HIS A 357 -0.46 -11.46 -14.69
CA HIS A 357 0.88 -11.72 -15.18
C HIS A 357 1.90 -11.33 -14.11
N TYR A 358 3.11 -11.79 -14.32
CA TYR A 358 4.26 -11.30 -13.57
C TYR A 358 5.43 -11.05 -14.52
N GLU A 359 6.32 -10.16 -14.10
CA GLU A 359 7.50 -9.77 -14.85
C GLU A 359 8.77 -10.18 -14.11
N VAL A 360 9.79 -10.52 -14.89
CA VAL A 360 11.17 -10.75 -14.43
C VAL A 360 12.14 -10.05 -15.37
N PHE A 361 13.41 -9.94 -15.00
CA PHE A 361 14.46 -9.50 -15.91
C PHE A 361 14.86 -10.64 -16.86
N GLU A 362 14.66 -10.46 -18.16
CA GLU A 362 14.93 -11.45 -19.21
C GLU A 362 16.42 -11.80 -19.30
N ASN A 363 17.26 -10.77 -19.20
CA ASN A 363 18.69 -10.86 -19.46
C ASN A 363 19.51 -11.29 -18.24
N PHE A 364 18.85 -11.76 -17.18
CA PHE A 364 19.50 -12.24 -15.97
C PHE A 364 18.99 -13.63 -15.58
N ASN A 365 19.92 -14.54 -15.27
CA ASN A 365 19.58 -15.86 -14.76
C ASN A 365 18.95 -15.76 -13.36
N ASN A 366 17.99 -16.64 -13.09
CA ASN A 366 17.26 -16.71 -11.81
C ASN A 366 16.68 -15.35 -11.36
N SER A 367 16.25 -14.53 -12.33
CA SER A 367 15.64 -13.24 -12.01
C SER A 367 14.35 -13.40 -11.20
N VAL A 368 14.24 -12.54 -10.18
CA VAL A 368 13.12 -12.49 -9.25
C VAL A 368 11.83 -12.02 -9.92
N VAL A 369 10.69 -12.47 -9.39
CA VAL A 369 9.39 -11.88 -9.72
C VAL A 369 9.31 -10.46 -9.18
N LEU A 370 9.07 -9.51 -10.07
CA LEU A 370 8.91 -8.10 -9.72
C LEU A 370 7.49 -7.81 -9.25
N LEU A 371 7.37 -6.93 -8.25
CA LEU A 371 6.09 -6.50 -7.69
C LEU A 371 5.61 -5.24 -8.42
N LEU A 372 5.26 -5.41 -9.70
CA LEU A 372 4.75 -4.34 -10.57
C LEU A 372 3.22 -4.28 -10.56
N ASP A 373 2.69 -3.12 -10.97
CA ASP A 373 1.26 -2.84 -11.16
C ASP A 373 0.39 -3.16 -9.93
N ASN A 374 0.64 -2.45 -8.83
CA ASN A 374 -0.08 -2.62 -7.56
C ASN A 374 -1.25 -1.63 -7.40
N GLY A 375 -1.66 -0.96 -8.49
CA GLY A 375 -2.72 0.06 -8.48
C GLY A 375 -4.11 -0.47 -8.12
N LYS A 376 -4.40 -1.76 -8.36
CA LYS A 376 -5.69 -2.35 -8.01
C LYS A 376 -5.79 -2.87 -6.56
N SER A 377 -4.89 -2.44 -5.70
CA SER A 377 -4.83 -2.82 -4.31
C SER A 377 -5.64 -1.88 -3.40
N PHE A 378 -5.80 -2.26 -2.14
CA PHE A 378 -6.50 -1.53 -1.08
C PHE A 378 -7.96 -1.22 -1.45
N GLY A 379 -8.58 -2.21 -2.09
CA GLY A 379 -9.97 -2.36 -2.51
C GLY A 379 -11.00 -1.81 -1.55
N ASN A 380 -11.15 -2.60 -0.51
CA ASN A 380 -12.21 -2.49 0.45
C ASN A 380 -11.64 -3.01 1.77
N PRO A 381 -11.50 -2.17 2.80
CA PRO A 381 -10.88 -2.56 4.07
C PRO A 381 -11.73 -3.52 4.90
N ASN A 382 -12.94 -3.89 4.43
CA ASN A 382 -13.86 -4.77 5.14
C ASN A 382 -13.89 -6.20 4.58
N HIS A 383 -13.07 -6.50 3.57
CA HIS A 383 -13.07 -7.79 2.88
C HIS A 383 -11.64 -8.26 2.62
N ASP A 384 -11.37 -9.53 2.95
CA ASP A 384 -10.10 -10.20 2.65
C ASP A 384 -10.34 -11.30 1.62
N HIS A 385 -9.67 -11.25 0.48
CA HIS A 385 -9.78 -12.27 -0.58
C HIS A 385 -8.74 -13.38 -0.38
N VAL A 386 -9.09 -14.38 0.44
CA VAL A 386 -8.20 -15.51 0.80
C VAL A 386 -7.72 -16.31 -0.41
N ASP A 387 -8.47 -16.31 -1.50
CA ASP A 387 -8.08 -17.00 -2.73
C ASP A 387 -6.85 -16.39 -3.42
N ILE A 388 -6.46 -15.15 -3.09
CA ILE A 388 -5.17 -14.57 -3.48
C ILE A 388 -4.00 -15.43 -2.95
N LEU A 389 -4.16 -16.06 -1.78
CA LEU A 389 -3.16 -16.95 -1.18
C LEU A 389 -3.15 -18.36 -1.81
N ALA A 390 -3.87 -18.62 -2.90
CA ALA A 390 -3.89 -19.93 -3.57
C ALA A 390 -2.50 -20.51 -3.85
N PRO A 391 -1.50 -19.74 -4.33
CA PRO A 391 -0.14 -20.26 -4.46
C PRO A 391 0.43 -20.79 -3.14
N LEU A 392 0.22 -20.08 -2.02
CA LEU A 392 0.72 -20.50 -0.71
C LEU A 392 0.04 -21.79 -0.25
N TYR A 393 -1.30 -21.82 -0.18
CA TYR A 393 -2.01 -22.95 0.43
C TYR A 393 -2.11 -24.18 -0.49
N GLN A 394 -1.91 -24.04 -1.81
CA GLN A 394 -1.86 -25.19 -2.73
C GLN A 394 -0.44 -25.75 -2.87
N CYS A 395 0.59 -24.91 -2.80
CA CYS A 395 1.96 -25.38 -2.97
C CYS A 395 2.60 -25.82 -1.66
N CYS A 396 2.20 -25.22 -0.53
CA CYS A 396 2.70 -25.47 0.82
C CYS A 396 4.23 -25.34 0.93
N MET A 397 4.78 -24.22 0.45
CA MET A 397 6.22 -23.94 0.45
C MET A 397 6.54 -22.56 0.99
#